data_AF-A0A7X7NMX5-F1
#
_entry.id   AF-A0A7X7NMX5-F1
#
_cell.length_a   1.000
_cell.length_b   1.000
_cell.length_c   1.000
_cell.angle_alpha   90.00
_cell.angle_beta   90.00
_cell.angle_gamma   90.00
#
_symmetry.space_group_name_H-M   'P 1'
#
loop_
_entity.id
_entity.type
_entity.pdbx_description
1 polymer ?
#
loop_
_entity_poly.entity_id
_entity_poly.type
_entity_poly.pdbx_seq_one_letter_code
_entity_poly.pdbx_strand_id
1 'polypeptide(L)'
;MRRKPGLIGGVVAVVALLLGGCAGGEVSAADVQQSVRDGLASQGIEVQSVTCPAGVDSTVGTTVVCTVELWDEEAFGQPVDRVRVVVTEVSGDEVRYRLEPLAVGVPDDHGLSDDQTDDNPNDDDTTTE
;
A
#
# COMPACT_ATOMS: atom_id res chain seq x y z
N MET A 1 38.66 -12.14 -10.68
CA MET A 1 37.43 -12.60 -9.99
C MET A 1 36.78 -11.42 -9.30
N ARG A 2 35.75 -10.80 -9.88
CA ARG A 2 34.95 -9.75 -9.22
C ARG A 2 33.63 -10.37 -8.78
N ARG A 3 33.42 -10.42 -7.46
CA ARG A 3 32.17 -10.90 -6.85
C ARG A 3 31.07 -9.89 -7.18
N LYS A 4 30.05 -10.32 -7.92
CA LYS A 4 28.82 -9.54 -8.15
C LYS A 4 27.96 -9.65 -6.89
N PRO A 5 27.49 -8.55 -6.27
CA PRO A 5 26.42 -8.66 -5.29
C PRO A 5 25.13 -9.02 -6.05
N GLY A 6 24.50 -10.11 -5.64
CA GLY A 6 23.16 -10.47 -6.09
C GLY A 6 22.15 -9.52 -5.47
N LEU A 7 21.42 -8.80 -6.31
CA LEU A 7 20.17 -8.13 -5.95
C LEU A 7 19.04 -9.12 -6.29
N ILE A 8 18.63 -9.92 -5.32
CA ILE A 8 17.36 -10.63 -5.30
C ILE A 8 16.64 -10.08 -4.07
N GLY A 9 15.62 -9.26 -4.30
CA GLY A 9 14.85 -8.60 -3.25
C GLY A 9 13.99 -7.52 -3.90
N GLY A 10 12.67 -7.73 -3.88
CA GLY A 10 11.67 -6.98 -4.63
C GLY A 10 11.83 -5.46 -4.54
N VAL A 11 11.62 -4.81 -5.67
CA VAL A 11 11.58 -3.34 -5.75
C VAL A 11 10.30 -2.89 -5.05
N VAL A 12 10.38 -2.59 -3.75
CA VAL A 12 9.38 -1.74 -3.10
C VAL A 12 9.60 -0.35 -3.70
N ALA A 13 8.78 0.01 -4.69
CA ALA A 13 8.81 1.33 -5.29
C ALA A 13 8.28 2.34 -4.25
N VAL A 14 9.17 2.90 -3.43
CA VAL A 14 8.85 4.00 -2.53
C VAL A 14 8.75 5.27 -3.36
N VAL A 15 7.56 5.53 -3.90
CA VAL A 15 7.25 6.79 -4.58
C VAL A 15 6.93 7.85 -3.52
N ALA A 16 7.88 8.75 -3.27
CA ALA A 16 7.72 9.86 -2.34
C ALA A 16 7.00 11.02 -3.03
N LEU A 17 5.68 11.07 -2.90
CA LEU A 17 4.86 12.18 -3.38
C LEU A 17 4.86 13.32 -2.35
N LEU A 18 5.15 14.53 -2.81
CA LEU A 18 5.19 15.74 -2.00
C LEU A 18 3.86 16.48 -2.16
N LEU A 19 3.13 16.66 -1.07
CA LEU A 19 1.97 17.55 -1.05
C LEU A 19 2.28 18.79 -0.23
N GLY A 20 2.02 19.95 -0.81
CA GLY A 20 1.93 21.20 -0.06
C GLY A 20 0.58 21.29 0.63
N GLY A 21 0.55 21.12 1.95
CA GLY A 21 -0.64 21.32 2.77
C GLY A 21 -0.90 22.82 2.99
N CYS A 22 -2.16 23.25 2.90
CA CYS A 22 -2.55 24.59 3.33
C CYS A 22 -2.68 24.61 4.87
N ALA A 23 -1.74 25.25 5.56
CA ALA A 23 -1.81 25.82 6.92
C ALA A 23 -2.85 25.19 7.87
N GLY A 24 -2.66 23.94 8.32
CA GLY A 24 -3.54 23.38 9.35
C GLY A 24 -3.56 21.87 9.48
N GLY A 25 -2.42 21.22 9.71
CA GLY A 25 -2.31 19.94 10.44
C GLY A 25 -2.94 18.67 9.85
N GLU A 26 -3.79 18.75 8.83
CA GLU A 26 -4.48 17.62 8.22
C GLU A 26 -4.54 17.81 6.71
N VAL A 27 -4.31 16.74 5.96
CA VAL A 27 -4.51 16.72 4.50
C VAL A 27 -5.90 16.20 4.22
N SER A 28 -6.69 16.99 3.50
CA SER A 28 -8.11 16.69 3.27
C SER A 28 -8.26 15.40 2.45
N ALA A 29 -9.40 14.72 2.59
CA ALA A 29 -9.70 13.53 1.78
C ALA A 29 -9.59 13.81 0.28
N ALA A 30 -9.95 15.01 -0.18
CA ALA A 30 -9.85 15.42 -1.58
C ALA A 30 -8.38 15.50 -2.03
N ASP A 31 -7.52 16.09 -1.22
CA ASP A 31 -6.09 16.19 -1.50
C ASP A 31 -5.45 14.79 -1.50
N VAL A 32 -5.76 13.93 -0.52
CA VAL A 32 -5.28 12.54 -0.50
C VAL A 32 -5.70 11.80 -1.78
N GLN A 33 -6.98 11.89 -2.18
CA GLN A 33 -7.45 11.24 -3.40
C GLN A 33 -6.69 11.71 -4.64
N GLN A 34 -6.49 13.02 -4.78
CA GLN A 34 -5.75 13.60 -5.90
C GLN A 34 -4.31 13.08 -5.92
N SER A 35 -3.68 13.01 -4.74
CA SER A 35 -2.29 12.57 -4.58
C SER A 35 -2.09 11.11 -4.92
N VAL A 36 -3.04 10.25 -4.54
CA VAL A 36 -3.03 8.85 -4.92
C VAL A 36 -3.17 8.72 -6.44
N ARG A 37 -4.08 9.49 -7.07
CA ARG A 37 -4.22 9.49 -8.53
C ARG A 37 -2.94 9.90 -9.23
N ASP A 38 -2.33 11.01 -8.82
CA ASP A 38 -1.11 11.54 -9.41
C ASP A 38 0.08 10.58 -9.16
N GLY A 39 0.12 9.97 -7.97
CA GLY A 39 1.09 8.95 -7.60
C GLY A 39 1.02 7.70 -8.47
N LEU A 40 -0.18 7.19 -8.73
CA LEU A 40 -0.39 6.04 -9.61
C LEU A 40 -0.11 6.40 -11.07
N ALA A 41 -0.59 7.56 -11.53
CA ALA A 41 -0.35 8.03 -12.89
C ALA A 41 1.15 8.23 -13.18
N SER A 42 1.92 8.74 -12.21
CA SER A 42 3.39 8.89 -12.34
C SER A 42 4.13 7.55 -12.49
N GLN A 43 3.51 6.45 -12.04
CA GLN A 43 4.01 5.08 -12.21
C GLN A 43 3.52 4.43 -13.51
N GLY A 44 2.73 5.14 -14.32
CA GLY A 44 2.11 4.62 -15.54
C GLY A 44 0.85 3.78 -15.27
N ILE A 45 0.26 3.89 -14.09
CA ILE A 45 -0.94 3.14 -13.70
C ILE A 45 -2.16 4.03 -13.88
N GLU A 46 -3.05 3.62 -14.79
CA GLU A 46 -4.29 4.33 -15.08
C GLU A 46 -5.39 3.92 -14.10
N VAL A 47 -5.88 4.90 -13.33
CA VAL A 47 -7.02 4.77 -12.40
C VAL A 47 -8.29 5.34 -13.02
N GLN A 48 -9.39 4.60 -12.91
CA GLN A 48 -10.75 5.07 -13.18
C GLN A 48 -11.23 6.00 -12.07
N SER A 49 -11.08 5.55 -10.82
CA SER A 49 -11.54 6.29 -9.65
C SER A 49 -10.65 6.01 -8.44
N VAL A 50 -10.63 6.97 -7.53
CA VAL A 50 -10.02 6.83 -6.20
C VAL A 50 -10.96 7.48 -5.23
N THR A 51 -11.31 6.75 -4.18
CA THR A 51 -12.21 7.16 -3.10
C THR A 51 -11.51 6.94 -1.76
N CYS A 52 -11.26 8.03 -1.03
CA CYS A 52 -10.71 7.95 0.33
C CYS A 52 -11.81 8.34 1.33
N PRO A 53 -12.08 7.53 2.37
CA PRO A 53 -13.17 7.78 3.31
C PRO A 53 -12.90 8.98 4.23
N ALA A 54 -11.63 9.33 4.42
CA ALA A 54 -11.18 10.41 5.28
C ALA A 54 -9.90 11.06 4.72
N GLY A 55 -9.55 12.20 5.29
CA GLY A 55 -8.23 12.79 5.16
C GLY A 55 -7.18 12.00 5.96
N VAL A 56 -6.00 12.57 6.04
CA VAL A 56 -4.89 11.99 6.81
C VAL A 56 -4.24 13.10 7.64
N ASP A 57 -4.08 12.84 8.94
CA ASP A 57 -3.33 13.75 9.80
C ASP A 57 -1.90 13.89 9.29
N SER A 58 -1.32 15.10 9.38
CA SER A 58 0.10 15.31 9.11
C SER A 58 0.97 14.83 10.27
N THR A 59 0.76 13.59 10.69
CA THR A 59 1.53 12.88 11.71
C THR A 59 2.15 11.65 11.07
N VAL A 60 3.47 11.48 11.27
CA VAL A 60 4.19 10.31 10.76
C VAL A 60 3.59 9.03 11.37
N GLY A 61 3.33 8.04 10.52
CA GLY A 61 2.71 6.78 10.89
C GLY A 61 1.18 6.76 10.78
N THR A 62 0.53 7.91 10.55
CA THR A 62 -0.90 7.91 10.24
C THR A 62 -1.15 7.21 8.91
N THR A 63 -2.23 6.45 8.85
CA THR A 63 -2.62 5.71 7.64
C THR A 63 -4.09 5.92 7.30
N VAL A 64 -4.39 5.88 6.01
CA VAL A 64 -5.76 5.83 5.48
C VAL A 64 -5.80 4.83 4.34
N VAL A 65 -6.89 4.05 4.26
CA VAL A 65 -7.11 3.10 3.16
C VAL A 65 -8.08 3.74 2.18
N CYS A 66 -7.65 3.90 0.95
CA CYS A 66 -8.47 4.39 -0.14
C CYS A 66 -8.89 3.23 -1.04
N THR A 67 -10.13 3.22 -1.50
CA THR A 67 -10.59 2.32 -2.56
C THR A 67 -10.17 2.89 -3.91
N VAL A 68 -9.68 2.03 -4.80
CA VAL A 68 -9.27 2.41 -6.15
C VAL A 68 -9.93 1.51 -7.18
N GLU A 69 -10.29 2.09 -8.32
CA GLU A 69 -10.73 1.35 -9.49
C GLU A 69 -9.69 1.57 -10.58
N LEU A 70 -9.05 0.50 -11.06
CA LEU A 70 -8.02 0.55 -12.08
C LEU A 70 -8.64 0.30 -13.46
N TRP A 71 -8.07 0.89 -14.51
CA TRP A 71 -8.43 0.51 -15.89
C TRP A 71 -7.87 -0.87 -16.25
N ASP A 72 -6.70 -1.18 -15.70
CA ASP A 72 -6.04 -2.47 -15.82
C ASP A 72 -5.94 -3.11 -14.43
N GLU A 73 -6.72 -4.18 -14.23
CA GLU A 73 -6.76 -4.94 -12.97
C GLU A 73 -5.42 -5.64 -12.67
N GLU A 74 -4.58 -5.86 -13.70
CA GLU A 74 -3.28 -6.51 -13.58
C GLU A 74 -2.12 -5.50 -13.60
N ALA A 75 -2.39 -4.20 -13.46
CA ALA A 75 -1.36 -3.15 -13.46
C ALA A 75 -0.24 -3.37 -12.42
N PHE A 76 -0.55 -4.10 -11.35
CA PHE A 76 0.38 -4.49 -10.29
C PHE A 76 0.82 -5.96 -10.35
N GLY A 77 0.46 -6.70 -11.41
CA GLY A 77 0.65 -8.14 -11.53
C GLY A 77 -0.36 -8.99 -10.74
N GLN A 78 -1.32 -8.35 -10.08
CA GLN A 78 -2.37 -8.95 -9.26
C GLN A 78 -3.54 -7.96 -9.11
N PRO A 79 -4.78 -8.45 -8.89
CA PRO A 79 -5.95 -7.58 -8.72
C PRO A 79 -5.84 -6.77 -7.43
N VAL A 80 -5.92 -5.45 -7.55
CA VAL A 80 -5.85 -4.46 -6.45
C VAL A 80 -7.12 -3.62 -6.46
N ASP A 81 -7.82 -3.54 -5.33
CA ASP A 81 -9.02 -2.71 -5.13
C ASP A 81 -8.83 -1.59 -4.11
N ARG A 82 -7.70 -1.62 -3.39
CA ARG A 82 -7.42 -0.70 -2.28
C ARG A 82 -5.96 -0.28 -2.29
N VAL A 83 -5.70 0.93 -1.82
CA VAL A 83 -4.36 1.48 -1.62
C VAL A 83 -4.30 2.07 -0.23
N ARG A 84 -3.37 1.58 0.59
CA ARG A 84 -3.04 2.19 1.87
C ARG A 84 -2.07 3.34 1.64
N VAL A 85 -2.44 4.50 2.16
CA VAL A 85 -1.60 5.69 2.20
C VAL A 85 -0.97 5.76 3.59
N VAL A 86 0.35 5.82 3.65
CA VAL A 86 1.12 5.88 4.91
C VAL A 86 1.92 7.17 4.96
N VAL A 87 1.73 7.98 5.99
CA VAL A 87 2.56 9.18 6.22
C VAL A 87 3.95 8.73 6.66
N THR A 88 4.97 9.02 5.86
CA THR A 88 6.35 8.64 6.16
C THR A 88 7.20 9.80 6.66
N GLU A 89 6.86 11.03 6.28
CA GLU A 89 7.60 12.23 6.69
C GLU A 89 6.69 13.45 6.70
N VAL A 90 6.96 14.38 7.62
CA VAL A 90 6.30 15.68 7.71
C VAL A 90 7.39 16.73 7.88
N SER A 91 7.51 17.63 6.90
CA SER A 91 8.57 18.63 6.77
C SER A 91 7.94 20.01 6.56
N GLY A 92 7.62 20.71 7.65
CA GLY A 92 6.91 21.99 7.59
C GLY A 92 5.49 21.78 7.06
N ASP A 93 5.18 22.34 5.89
CA ASP A 93 3.91 22.18 5.19
C ASP A 93 3.94 21.02 4.16
N GLU A 94 5.08 20.34 4.01
CA GLU A 94 5.25 19.20 3.11
C GLU A 94 4.97 17.89 3.86
N VAL A 95 4.08 17.05 3.33
CA VAL A 95 3.86 15.70 3.84
C VAL A 95 4.24 14.69 2.77
N ARG A 96 5.05 13.70 3.14
CA ARG A 96 5.44 12.60 2.27
C ARG A 96 4.68 11.35 2.61
N TYR A 97 4.20 10.71 1.56
CA TYR A 97 3.41 9.50 1.66
C TYR A 97 4.09 8.33 0.95
N ARG A 98 3.82 7.14 1.45
CA ARG A 98 4.02 5.87 0.75
C ARG A 98 2.66 5.31 0.36
N LEU A 99 2.55 4.87 -0.89
CA LEU A 99 1.39 4.15 -1.40
C LEU A 99 1.68 2.65 -1.35
N GLU A 100 0.81 1.89 -0.69
CA GLU A 100 0.92 0.45 -0.55
C GLU A 100 -0.34 -0.20 -1.18
N PRO A 101 -0.23 -0.77 -2.39
CA PRO A 101 -1.32 -1.48 -3.04
C PRO A 101 -1.74 -2.70 -2.23
N LEU A 102 -3.04 -2.90 -2.05
CA LEU A 102 -3.62 -4.04 -1.35
C LEU A 102 -4.39 -4.90 -2.34
N ALA A 103 -3.99 -6.16 -2.47
CA ALA A 103 -4.67 -7.08 -3.37
C ALA A 103 -6.07 -7.43 -2.85
N VAL A 104 -6.96 -7.73 -3.79
CA VAL A 104 -8.32 -8.17 -3.49
C VAL A 104 -8.27 -9.40 -2.59
N GLY A 105 -9.01 -9.36 -1.47
CA GLY A 105 -9.10 -10.47 -0.52
C GLY A 105 -7.96 -10.55 0.51
N VAL A 106 -6.97 -9.64 0.49
CA VAL A 106 -5.96 -9.53 1.55
C VAL A 106 -6.55 -8.71 2.72
N PRO A 107 -6.58 -9.24 3.96
CA PRO A 107 -7.04 -8.48 5.11
C PRO A 107 -6.09 -7.32 5.43
N ASP A 108 -6.65 -6.22 5.95
CA ASP A 108 -5.93 -4.94 6.13
C ASP A 108 -5.06 -4.88 7.41
N ASP A 109 -4.77 -6.02 8.03
CA ASP A 109 -4.00 -6.11 9.25
C ASP A 109 -2.49 -5.99 9.00
N HIS A 110 -1.86 -5.09 9.76
CA HIS A 110 -0.42 -4.82 9.77
C HIS A 110 0.40 -6.01 10.38
N GLY A 111 0.27 -7.22 9.85
CA GLY A 111 1.15 -8.35 10.17
C GLY A 111 1.97 -8.69 8.93
N LEU A 112 3.21 -8.21 8.82
CA LEU A 112 4.39 -9.03 9.06
C LEU A 112 4.16 -10.52 8.72
N SER A 113 4.83 -10.93 7.67
CA SER A 113 5.10 -12.31 7.30
C SER A 113 5.40 -13.18 8.53
N ASP A 114 4.51 -14.12 8.79
CA ASP A 114 4.69 -15.42 9.46
C ASP A 114 3.34 -16.13 9.16
N ASP A 115 3.21 -17.24 8.46
CA ASP A 115 4.00 -18.45 8.54
C ASP A 115 3.51 -19.41 7.43
N GLN A 116 4.46 -20.05 6.76
CA GLN A 116 4.17 -21.30 6.08
C GLN A 116 3.82 -22.34 7.14
N THR A 117 2.54 -22.71 7.26
CA THR A 117 2.21 -24.06 7.73
C THR A 117 1.56 -24.80 6.55
N ASP A 118 2.43 -25.24 5.65
CA ASP A 118 2.31 -26.55 5.02
C ASP A 118 2.41 -27.62 6.13
N ASP A 119 1.31 -27.87 6.86
CA ASP A 119 1.17 -29.05 7.72
C ASP A 119 -0.33 -29.34 7.87
N ASN A 120 -0.92 -30.07 6.91
CA ASN A 120 -2.03 -30.94 7.25
C ASN A 120 -1.45 -32.35 7.33
N PRO A 121 -1.02 -32.78 8.52
CA PRO A 121 -0.53 -34.13 8.71
C PRO A 121 -1.74 -35.04 8.54
N ASN A 122 -1.62 -36.00 7.62
CA ASN A 122 -2.46 -37.20 7.61
C ASN A 122 -2.11 -38.06 8.84
N ASP A 123 -2.27 -37.51 10.04
CA ASP A 123 -2.31 -38.28 11.27
C ASP A 123 -3.72 -38.88 11.38
N ASP A 124 -3.82 -40.04 10.74
CA ASP A 124 -4.81 -41.07 10.92
C ASP A 124 -4.86 -41.45 12.42
N ASP A 125 -5.63 -40.69 13.21
CA ASP A 125 -6.09 -41.12 14.53
C ASP A 125 -7.22 -42.15 14.32
N THR A 126 -6.83 -43.38 14.01
CA THR A 126 -7.71 -44.55 14.12
C THR A 126 -7.73 -45.03 15.58
N THR A 127 -8.43 -44.28 16.43
CA THR A 127 -8.95 -44.79 17.70
C THR A 127 -10.46 -45.03 17.56
N THR A 128 -10.92 -46.28 17.68
CA THR A 128 -12.07 -46.72 18.50
C THR A 128 -12.71 -48.04 17.99
N GLU A 129 -12.60 -49.04 18.86
CA GLU A 129 -13.46 -50.23 19.11
C GLU A 129 -13.53 -51.42 18.14
#